data_AF-A0A5Q4FFX8-F1
#
_entry.id   AF-A0A5Q4FFX8-F1
#
_cell.length_a   1.000
_cell.length_b   1.000
_cell.length_c   1.000
_cell.angle_alpha   90.00
_cell.angle_beta   90.00
_cell.angle_gamma   90.00
#
_symmetry.space_group_name_H-M   'P 1'
#
loop_
_entity.id
_entity.type
_entity.pdbx_description
1 polymer ?
#
loop_
_entity_poly.entity_id
_entity_poly.type
_entity_poly.pdbx_seq_one_letter_code
_entity_poly.pdbx_strand_id
1 'polypeptide(L)'
;MQPDMLINPLNNYFFTAISSILIISVGWWITDKIVEPRLAKTVVDGDQDELPQMEKLEKKEIRAFWVATIVMLVGIVALIAWTIPSGSPMRSPDGEVTAFDAPIMMSIVPLIFLLFVIPGVIYGFLSGTFKSSQDAIGSMSKAMSSMSYYIVMAFFCALFIDAFGNSNIGILIALKGANFLQSLAMPGALTIVGIILLTAVVNLLVGSASAKWALISPIFVPMLMGIGISPDLTQAAYRVGDSVSNIITPLLPYFPLVVVFCQRYVKNTGIGTLVSMMLPYFFIFLVTWTIFLLLYWFIGIPLGLQASYTFP
;
A
#
# COMPACT_ATOMS: atom_id res chain seq x y z
N MET A 1 -11.43 24.84 -1.18
CA MET A 1 -10.41 23.77 -1.36
C MET A 1 -9.17 24.44 -1.92
N GLN A 2 -7.97 24.11 -1.45
CA GLN A 2 -6.72 24.65 -1.99
C GLN A 2 -6.33 23.84 -3.23
N PRO A 3 -6.48 24.37 -4.46
CA PRO A 3 -6.22 23.61 -5.70
C PRO A 3 -4.75 23.20 -5.86
N ASP A 4 -3.81 23.88 -5.20
CA ASP A 4 -2.37 23.65 -5.32
C ASP A 4 -1.78 22.85 -4.15
N MET A 5 -2.62 22.23 -3.31
CA MET A 5 -2.15 21.46 -2.17
C MET A 5 -1.50 20.16 -2.65
N LEU A 6 -0.18 20.07 -2.53
CA LEU A 6 0.61 18.88 -2.81
C LEU A 6 0.66 17.98 -1.56
N ILE A 7 0.49 16.68 -1.76
CA ILE A 7 0.61 15.67 -0.72
C ILE A 7 1.94 14.95 -0.89
N ASN A 8 2.74 14.88 0.18
CA ASN A 8 4.04 14.22 0.11
C ASN A 8 3.83 12.71 -0.09
N PRO A 9 4.50 12.04 -1.05
CA PRO A 9 4.42 10.59 -1.21
C PRO A 9 4.82 9.79 0.05
N LEU A 10 5.60 10.40 0.94
CA LEU A 10 6.08 9.87 2.21
C LEU A 10 5.26 10.33 3.42
N ASN A 11 4.11 10.99 3.22
CA ASN A 11 3.22 11.49 4.28
C ASN A 11 2.68 10.42 5.25
N ASN A 12 2.78 9.14 4.90
CA ASN A 12 2.33 8.01 5.71
C ASN A 12 3.45 7.00 5.97
N TYR A 13 4.70 7.34 5.61
CA TYR A 13 5.83 6.41 5.68
C TYR A 13 6.05 5.89 7.11
N PHE A 14 6.11 6.77 8.11
CA PHE A 14 6.34 6.38 9.51
C PHE A 14 5.22 5.49 10.04
N PHE A 15 3.96 5.87 9.80
CA PHE A 15 2.80 5.08 10.20
C PHE A 15 2.84 3.68 9.57
N THR A 16 3.09 3.59 8.26
CA THR A 16 3.13 2.29 7.55
C THR A 16 4.33 1.43 7.97
N ALA A 17 5.49 2.03 8.21
CA ALA A 17 6.68 1.31 8.68
C ALA A 17 6.49 0.72 10.09
N ILE A 18 5.88 1.47 11.01
CA ILE A 18 5.60 0.94 12.36
C ILE A 18 4.43 -0.05 12.31
N SER A 19 3.43 0.20 11.46
CA SER A 19 2.30 -0.73 11.25
C SER A 19 2.78 -2.10 10.76
N SER A 20 3.87 -2.21 10.01
CA SER A 20 4.36 -3.52 9.57
C SER A 20 4.75 -4.41 10.75
N ILE A 21 5.37 -3.85 11.79
CA ILE A 21 5.71 -4.58 13.01
C ILE A 21 4.42 -5.10 13.67
N LEU A 22 3.41 -4.23 13.83
CA LEU A 22 2.11 -4.61 14.38
C LEU A 22 1.46 -5.75 13.59
N ILE A 23 1.33 -5.60 12.27
CA ILE A 23 0.64 -6.57 11.41
C ILE A 23 1.40 -7.90 11.36
N ILE A 24 2.74 -7.89 11.35
CA ILE A 24 3.54 -9.12 11.43
C ILE A 24 3.31 -9.83 12.77
N SER A 25 3.38 -9.10 13.90
CA SER A 25 3.20 -9.68 15.23
C SER A 25 1.78 -10.24 15.43
N VAL A 26 0.76 -9.46 15.04
CA VAL A 26 -0.63 -9.89 15.13
C VAL A 26 -0.91 -11.04 14.17
N GLY A 27 -0.39 -10.98 12.94
CA GLY A 27 -0.54 -12.05 11.95
C GLY A 27 0.06 -13.37 12.44
N TRP A 28 1.30 -13.33 12.96
CA TRP A 28 1.93 -14.50 13.59
C TRP A 28 1.06 -15.09 14.71
N TRP A 29 0.55 -14.24 15.60
CA TRP A 29 -0.29 -14.69 16.71
C TRP A 29 -1.61 -15.32 16.23
N ILE A 30 -2.27 -14.74 15.21
CA ILE A 30 -3.49 -15.32 14.62
C ILE A 30 -3.19 -16.68 13.99
N THR A 31 -2.08 -16.80 13.26
CA THR A 31 -1.65 -18.08 12.67
C THR A 31 -1.48 -19.14 13.75
N ASP A 32 -0.60 -18.90 14.73
CA ASP A 32 -0.19 -19.88 15.75
C ASP A 32 -1.33 -20.22 16.72
N LYS A 33 -2.14 -19.23 17.13
CA LYS A 33 -3.16 -19.43 18.18
C LYS A 33 -4.56 -19.71 17.68
N ILE A 34 -4.90 -19.35 16.44
CA ILE A 34 -6.27 -19.47 15.94
C ILE A 34 -6.33 -20.40 14.73
N VAL A 35 -5.51 -20.15 13.71
CA VAL A 35 -5.66 -20.81 12.40
C VAL A 35 -5.02 -22.20 12.40
N GLU A 36 -3.78 -22.31 12.87
CA GLU A 36 -3.05 -23.58 12.93
C GLU A 36 -3.76 -24.62 13.81
N PRO A 37 -4.26 -24.30 15.02
CA PRO A 37 -5.04 -25.26 15.82
C PRO A 37 -6.34 -25.70 15.15
N ARG A 38 -6.97 -24.84 14.32
CA ARG A 38 -8.17 -25.20 13.55
C ARG A 38 -7.84 -26.13 12.39
N LEU A 39 -6.69 -25.95 11.76
CA LEU A 39 -6.22 -26.76 10.63
C LEU A 39 -5.56 -28.08 11.04
N ALA A 40 -5.15 -28.23 12.31
CA ALA A 40 -4.50 -29.44 12.81
C ALA A 40 -5.33 -30.73 12.62
N LYS A 41 -6.65 -30.60 12.43
CA LYS A 41 -7.57 -31.74 12.19
C LYS A 41 -7.94 -31.91 10.71
N THR A 42 -7.45 -31.05 9.83
CA THR A 42 -7.74 -31.11 8.39
C THR A 42 -6.89 -32.20 7.74
N VAL A 43 -7.55 -33.15 7.08
CA VAL A 43 -6.87 -34.20 6.31
C VAL A 43 -6.27 -33.58 5.05
N VAL A 44 -4.97 -33.77 4.85
CA VAL A 44 -4.25 -33.38 3.63
C VAL A 44 -4.40 -34.51 2.62
N ASP A 45 -5.12 -34.26 1.53
CA ASP A 45 -5.42 -35.21 0.44
C ASP A 45 -4.83 -34.75 -0.91
N GLY A 46 -3.93 -33.77 -0.84
CA GLY A 46 -3.10 -33.29 -1.94
C GLY A 46 -2.05 -34.30 -2.43
N ASP A 47 -1.67 -34.18 -3.69
CA ASP A 47 -0.56 -34.97 -4.24
C ASP A 47 0.77 -34.39 -3.73
N GLN A 48 1.53 -35.21 -2.99
CA GLN A 48 2.80 -34.79 -2.39
C GLN A 48 3.87 -34.45 -3.45
N ASP A 49 3.78 -35.07 -4.63
CA ASP A 49 4.73 -34.84 -5.72
C ASP A 49 4.48 -33.51 -6.44
N GLU A 50 3.26 -32.93 -6.32
CA GLU A 50 2.90 -31.61 -6.86
C GLU A 50 3.12 -30.45 -5.87
N LEU A 51 3.52 -30.75 -4.63
CA LEU A 51 3.76 -29.72 -3.62
C LEU A 51 5.01 -28.92 -3.98
N PRO A 52 4.95 -27.56 -3.90
CA PRO A 52 6.11 -26.73 -4.17
C PRO A 52 7.24 -27.09 -3.20
N GLN A 53 8.36 -27.57 -3.74
CA GLN A 53 9.55 -27.82 -2.95
C GLN A 53 10.29 -26.50 -2.75
N MET A 54 10.80 -26.28 -1.54
CA MET A 54 11.80 -25.22 -1.31
C MET A 54 13.05 -25.56 -2.11
N GLU A 55 13.20 -24.95 -3.28
CA GLU A 55 14.40 -25.09 -4.08
C GLU A 55 15.61 -24.59 -3.30
N LYS A 56 16.70 -25.35 -3.34
CA LYS A 56 17.95 -24.94 -2.68
C LYS A 56 18.56 -23.81 -3.50
N LEU A 57 18.81 -22.69 -2.83
CA LEU A 57 19.53 -21.56 -3.44
C LEU A 57 20.89 -22.02 -3.98
N GLU A 58 21.13 -21.75 -5.25
CA GLU A 58 22.40 -22.05 -5.88
C GLU A 58 23.49 -21.06 -5.44
N LYS A 59 24.76 -21.50 -5.48
CA LYS A 59 25.90 -20.63 -5.12
C LYS A 59 25.95 -19.35 -5.95
N LYS A 60 25.54 -19.41 -7.23
CA LYS A 60 25.48 -18.23 -8.11
C LYS A 60 24.40 -17.23 -7.67
N GLU A 61 23.25 -17.71 -7.19
CA GLU A 61 22.15 -16.86 -6.71
C GLU A 61 22.52 -16.17 -5.40
N ILE A 62 23.16 -16.90 -4.48
CA ILE A 62 23.69 -16.32 -3.23
C ILE A 62 24.72 -15.23 -3.54
N ARG A 63 25.65 -15.50 -4.46
CA ARG A 63 26.64 -14.50 -4.90
C ARG A 63 25.97 -13.29 -5.55
N ALA A 64 25.01 -13.52 -6.43
CA ALA A 64 24.24 -12.46 -7.09
C ALA A 64 23.51 -11.58 -6.07
N PHE A 65 22.88 -12.19 -5.07
CA PHE A 65 22.19 -11.50 -3.97
C PHE A 65 23.12 -10.56 -3.21
N TRP A 66 24.29 -11.04 -2.79
CA TRP A 66 25.25 -10.22 -2.05
C TRP A 66 25.82 -9.08 -2.90
N VAL A 67 26.13 -9.34 -4.17
CA VAL A 67 26.60 -8.28 -5.08
C VAL A 67 25.51 -7.23 -5.31
N ALA A 68 24.27 -7.64 -5.58
CA ALA A 68 23.15 -6.73 -5.73
C ALA A 68 22.90 -5.91 -4.46
N THR A 69 22.98 -6.52 -3.28
CA THR A 69 22.86 -5.84 -1.98
C THR A 69 23.95 -4.80 -1.79
N ILE A 70 25.22 -5.15 -2.09
CA ILE A 70 26.34 -4.20 -2.00
C ILE A 70 26.12 -3.03 -2.97
N VAL A 71 25.68 -3.29 -4.21
CA VAL A 71 25.40 -2.22 -5.17
C VAL A 71 24.30 -1.29 -4.68
N MET A 72 23.22 -1.83 -4.10
CA MET A 72 22.17 -1.03 -3.49
C MET A 72 22.71 -0.16 -2.34
N LEU A 73 23.52 -0.74 -1.45
CA LEU A 73 24.15 -0.02 -0.33
C LEU A 73 25.08 1.10 -0.82
N VAL A 74 25.91 0.82 -1.83
CA VAL A 74 26.78 1.82 -2.45
C VAL A 74 25.96 2.95 -3.07
N GLY A 75 24.85 2.64 -3.75
CA GLY A 75 23.93 3.64 -4.30
C GLY A 75 23.31 4.53 -3.23
N ILE A 76 22.87 3.94 -2.11
CA ILE A 76 22.33 4.68 -0.96
C ILE A 76 23.41 5.58 -0.35
N VAL A 77 24.61 5.05 -0.09
CA VAL A 77 25.73 5.82 0.49
C VAL A 77 26.14 6.95 -0.45
N ALA A 78 26.19 6.71 -1.76
CA ALA A 78 26.48 7.75 -2.75
C ALA A 78 25.43 8.86 -2.76
N LEU A 79 24.14 8.51 -2.69
CA LEU A 79 23.04 9.49 -2.59
C LEU A 79 23.13 10.32 -1.30
N ILE A 80 23.44 9.67 -0.18
CA ILE A 80 23.65 10.37 1.10
C ILE A 80 24.87 11.30 1.00
N ALA A 81 26.00 10.81 0.50
CA ALA A 81 27.20 11.62 0.33
C ALA A 81 26.97 12.82 -0.58
N TRP A 82 26.13 12.68 -1.61
CA TRP A 82 25.75 13.78 -2.49
C TRP A 82 24.83 14.80 -1.82
N THR A 83 23.98 14.38 -0.87
CA THR A 83 23.04 15.26 -0.17
C THR A 83 23.60 15.92 1.09
N ILE A 84 24.69 15.39 1.66
CA ILE A 84 25.33 15.94 2.87
C ILE A 84 25.82 17.40 2.70
N PRO A 85 26.53 17.80 1.62
CA PRO A 85 27.04 19.17 1.49
C PRO A 85 25.91 20.20 1.51
N SER A 86 26.12 21.33 2.20
CA SER A 86 25.13 22.42 2.28
C SER A 86 24.82 23.04 0.91
N GLY A 87 25.81 23.10 0.01
CA GLY A 87 25.63 23.52 -1.38
C GLY A 87 25.16 22.43 -2.33
N SER A 88 24.65 21.30 -1.83
CA SER A 88 24.16 20.22 -2.68
C SER A 88 22.95 20.67 -3.50
N PRO A 89 22.92 20.42 -4.82
CA PRO A 89 21.76 20.72 -5.66
C PRO A 89 20.55 19.84 -5.34
N MET A 90 20.69 18.85 -4.46
CA MET A 90 19.60 17.96 -4.04
C MET A 90 18.78 18.52 -2.87
N ARG A 91 19.23 19.60 -2.24
CA ARG A 91 18.54 20.29 -1.14
C ARG A 91 17.60 21.38 -1.68
N SER A 92 16.65 21.80 -0.86
CA SER A 92 15.83 22.98 -1.12
C SER A 92 16.68 24.25 -1.15
N PRO A 93 16.14 25.38 -1.64
CA PRO A 93 16.81 26.69 -1.57
C PRO A 93 17.26 27.08 -0.15
N ASP A 94 16.50 26.65 0.87
CA ASP A 94 16.80 26.87 2.29
C ASP A 94 17.76 25.81 2.88
N GLY A 95 18.22 24.85 2.07
CA GLY A 95 19.18 23.82 2.45
C GLY A 95 18.56 22.58 3.10
N GLU A 96 17.23 22.45 3.13
CA GLU A 96 16.53 21.30 3.70
C GLU A 96 16.47 20.13 2.71
N VAL A 97 16.58 18.90 3.22
CA VAL A 97 16.53 17.68 2.40
C VAL A 97 15.10 17.14 2.29
N THR A 98 14.25 17.46 3.26
CA THR A 98 12.88 16.92 3.39
C THR A 98 11.79 17.90 2.98
N ALA A 99 12.16 19.09 2.50
CA ALA A 99 11.20 20.08 2.02
C ALA A 99 10.55 19.63 0.70
N PHE A 100 9.35 20.14 0.40
CA PHE A 100 8.58 19.74 -0.79
C PHE A 100 9.27 20.15 -2.10
N ASP A 101 9.92 21.29 -2.06
CA ASP A 101 10.68 21.90 -3.16
C ASP A 101 12.13 21.42 -3.22
N ALA A 102 12.55 20.53 -2.30
CA ALA A 102 13.86 19.90 -2.38
C ALA A 102 13.90 18.95 -3.58
N PRO A 103 14.88 19.08 -4.51
CA PRO A 103 14.96 18.22 -5.69
C PRO A 103 15.01 16.72 -5.38
N ILE A 104 15.60 16.31 -4.26
CA ILE A 104 15.55 14.91 -3.80
C ILE A 104 14.13 14.42 -3.49
N MET A 105 13.27 15.26 -2.91
CA MET A 105 11.88 14.89 -2.60
C MET A 105 11.04 14.87 -3.88
N MET A 106 11.24 15.84 -4.77
CA MET A 106 10.58 15.85 -6.09
C MET A 106 10.98 14.66 -6.97
N SER A 107 12.18 14.11 -6.78
CA SER A 107 12.71 12.96 -7.54
C SER A 107 12.72 11.64 -6.75
N ILE A 108 12.06 11.57 -5.59
CA ILE A 108 12.13 10.40 -4.70
C ILE A 108 11.63 9.12 -5.37
N VAL A 109 10.56 9.20 -6.18
CA VAL A 109 10.00 8.05 -6.89
C VAL A 109 10.97 7.51 -7.96
N PRO A 110 11.52 8.34 -8.88
CA PRO A 110 12.61 7.93 -9.76
C PRO A 110 13.84 7.37 -9.03
N LEU A 111 14.23 7.93 -7.89
CA LEU A 111 15.38 7.45 -7.11
C LEU A 111 15.14 6.05 -6.55
N ILE A 112 13.94 5.79 -5.99
CA ILE A 112 13.54 4.44 -5.55
C ILE A 112 13.56 3.45 -6.72
N PHE A 113 13.04 3.88 -7.88
CA PHE A 113 13.09 3.06 -9.10
C PHE A 113 14.53 2.68 -9.47
N LEU A 114 15.47 3.63 -9.47
CA LEU A 114 16.89 3.35 -9.76
C LEU A 114 17.51 2.42 -8.72
N LEU A 115 17.22 2.64 -7.43
CA LEU A 115 17.71 1.81 -6.34
C LEU A 115 17.17 0.37 -6.37
N PHE A 116 16.09 0.09 -7.09
CA PHE A 116 15.58 -1.28 -7.29
C PHE A 116 16.00 -1.88 -8.63
N VAL A 117 15.95 -1.10 -9.71
CA VAL A 117 16.28 -1.60 -11.05
C VAL A 117 17.76 -1.94 -11.18
N ILE A 118 18.66 -1.08 -10.70
CA ILE A 118 20.11 -1.32 -10.82
C ILE A 118 20.52 -2.63 -10.14
N PRO A 119 20.25 -2.87 -8.85
CA PRO A 119 20.61 -4.15 -8.22
C PRO A 119 19.79 -5.31 -8.78
N GLY A 120 18.53 -5.11 -9.16
CA GLY A 120 17.70 -6.16 -9.77
C GLY A 120 18.24 -6.66 -11.11
N VAL A 121 18.72 -5.75 -11.96
CA VAL A 121 19.35 -6.09 -13.24
C VAL A 121 20.68 -6.81 -13.01
N ILE A 122 21.51 -6.33 -12.08
CA ILE A 122 22.78 -6.97 -11.72
C ILE A 122 22.54 -8.37 -11.16
N TYR A 123 21.56 -8.54 -10.27
CA TYR A 123 21.14 -9.84 -9.77
C TYR A 123 20.77 -10.76 -10.93
N GLY A 124 19.89 -10.30 -11.82
CA GLY A 124 19.40 -11.10 -12.95
C GLY A 124 20.52 -11.60 -13.87
N PHE A 125 21.53 -10.78 -14.15
CA PHE A 125 22.69 -11.24 -14.93
C PHE A 125 23.59 -12.22 -14.16
N LEU A 126 23.86 -11.96 -12.87
CA LEU A 126 24.74 -12.81 -12.06
C LEU A 126 24.11 -14.15 -11.68
N SER A 127 22.79 -14.22 -11.51
CA SER A 127 22.04 -15.46 -11.30
C SER A 127 21.86 -16.25 -12.60
N GLY A 128 22.10 -15.63 -13.75
CA GLY A 128 21.86 -16.20 -15.08
C GLY A 128 20.38 -16.17 -15.50
N THR A 129 19.52 -15.45 -14.77
CA THR A 129 18.13 -15.18 -15.17
C THR A 129 18.07 -14.32 -16.43
N PHE A 130 18.97 -13.34 -16.56
CA PHE A 130 19.15 -12.53 -17.76
C PHE A 130 20.41 -12.98 -18.49
N LYS A 131 20.26 -13.35 -19.75
CA LYS A 131 21.35 -13.72 -20.65
C LYS A 131 21.75 -12.55 -21.55
N SER A 132 20.83 -11.61 -21.75
CA SER A 132 20.99 -10.46 -22.63
C SER A 132 20.24 -9.24 -22.08
N SER A 133 20.52 -8.04 -22.61
CA SER A 133 19.77 -6.83 -22.26
C SER A 133 18.30 -6.92 -22.69
N GLN A 134 17.98 -7.72 -23.72
CA GLN A 134 16.61 -7.98 -24.13
C GLN A 134 15.79 -8.69 -23.07
N ASP A 135 16.39 -9.52 -22.21
CA ASP A 135 15.68 -10.21 -21.13
C ASP A 135 15.23 -9.23 -20.05
N ALA A 136 16.09 -8.26 -19.72
CA ALA A 136 15.77 -7.18 -18.80
C ALA A 136 14.66 -6.28 -19.38
N ILE A 137 14.78 -5.86 -20.64
CA ILE A 137 13.76 -5.06 -21.33
C ILE A 137 12.44 -5.84 -21.42
N GLY A 138 12.49 -7.13 -21.76
CA GLY A 138 11.32 -8.00 -21.83
C GLY A 138 10.60 -8.11 -20.48
N SER A 139 11.35 -8.18 -19.38
CA SER A 139 10.80 -8.17 -18.02
C SER A 139 10.12 -6.84 -17.68
N MET A 140 10.73 -5.71 -18.06
CA MET A 140 10.12 -4.38 -17.90
C MET A 140 8.85 -4.23 -18.75
N SER A 141 8.86 -4.70 -19.99
CA SER A 141 7.70 -4.70 -20.89
C SER A 141 6.56 -5.56 -20.35
N LYS A 142 6.87 -6.73 -19.79
CA LYS A 142 5.88 -7.60 -19.13
C LYS A 142 5.26 -6.91 -17.91
N ALA A 143 6.07 -6.23 -17.10
CA ALA A 143 5.57 -5.44 -15.98
C ALA A 143 4.63 -4.31 -16.44
N MET A 144 5.00 -3.55 -17.47
CA MET A 144 4.14 -2.50 -18.07
C MET A 144 2.86 -3.06 -18.69
N SER A 145 2.91 -4.24 -19.32
CA SER A 145 1.72 -4.91 -19.85
C SER A 145 0.70 -5.22 -18.74
N SER A 146 1.17 -5.59 -17.54
CA SER A 146 0.29 -5.82 -16.39
C SER A 146 -0.36 -4.53 -15.86
N MET A 147 0.21 -3.36 -16.16
CA MET A 147 -0.30 -2.05 -15.80
C MET A 147 -1.28 -1.47 -16.83
N SER A 148 -1.51 -2.13 -17.97
CA SER A 148 -2.41 -1.64 -19.03
C SER A 148 -3.82 -1.31 -18.52
N TYR A 149 -4.40 -2.17 -17.67
CA TYR A 149 -5.68 -1.93 -17.01
C TYR A 149 -5.66 -0.68 -16.12
N TYR A 150 -4.58 -0.49 -15.35
CA TYR A 150 -4.40 0.69 -14.51
C TYR A 150 -4.31 1.98 -15.34
N ILE A 151 -3.59 1.95 -16.47
CA ILE A 151 -3.46 3.12 -17.36
C ILE A 151 -4.82 3.53 -17.93
N VAL A 152 -5.60 2.57 -18.45
CA VAL A 152 -6.94 2.84 -18.99
C VAL A 152 -7.86 3.40 -17.91
N MET A 153 -7.83 2.81 -16.71
CA MET A 153 -8.61 3.30 -15.57
C MET A 153 -8.19 4.71 -15.14
N ALA A 154 -6.89 4.95 -14.97
CA ALA A 154 -6.36 6.26 -14.59
C ALA A 154 -6.75 7.35 -15.59
N PHE A 155 -6.79 7.03 -16.89
CA PHE A 155 -7.29 7.93 -17.92
C PHE A 155 -8.75 8.34 -17.67
N PHE A 156 -9.67 7.38 -17.47
CA PHE A 156 -11.07 7.71 -17.19
C PHE A 156 -11.28 8.36 -15.81
N CYS A 157 -10.52 7.96 -14.79
CA CYS A 157 -10.54 8.62 -13.49
C CYS A 157 -10.08 10.08 -13.59
N ALA A 158 -9.03 10.37 -14.37
CA ALA A 158 -8.58 11.75 -14.60
C ALA A 158 -9.68 12.58 -15.28
N LEU A 159 -10.34 12.04 -16.31
CA LEU A 159 -11.49 12.70 -16.96
C LEU A 159 -12.66 12.91 -16.00
N PHE A 160 -12.97 11.92 -15.16
CA PHE A 160 -14.00 12.04 -14.14
C PHE A 160 -13.66 13.12 -13.12
N ILE A 161 -12.44 13.15 -12.58
CA ILE A 161 -12.00 14.14 -11.59
C ILE A 161 -12.08 15.55 -12.18
N ASP A 162 -11.63 15.74 -13.43
CA ASP A 162 -11.72 17.01 -14.14
C ASP A 162 -13.19 17.45 -14.33
N ALA A 163 -14.05 16.60 -14.88
CA ALA A 163 -15.46 16.91 -15.08
C ALA A 163 -16.22 17.12 -13.74
N PHE A 164 -15.90 16.35 -12.71
CA PHE A 164 -16.50 16.43 -11.38
C PHE A 164 -16.10 17.71 -10.64
N GLY A 165 -14.83 18.14 -10.80
CA GLY A 165 -14.33 19.42 -10.32
C GLY A 165 -14.97 20.60 -11.04
N ASN A 166 -14.93 20.59 -12.38
CA ASN A 166 -15.44 21.67 -13.23
C ASN A 166 -16.96 21.87 -13.11
N SER A 167 -17.71 20.80 -12.85
CA SER A 167 -19.17 20.89 -12.67
C SER A 167 -19.61 21.45 -11.31
N ASN A 168 -18.69 21.69 -10.38
CA ASN A 168 -18.96 22.05 -8.97
C ASN A 168 -19.76 21.00 -8.17
N ILE A 169 -20.08 19.84 -8.76
CA ILE A 169 -20.80 18.76 -8.06
C ILE A 169 -19.94 18.23 -6.90
N GLY A 170 -18.63 18.11 -7.09
CA GLY A 170 -17.72 17.68 -6.04
C GLY A 170 -17.71 18.62 -4.83
N ILE A 171 -17.71 19.93 -5.08
CA ILE A 171 -17.81 20.94 -4.02
C ILE A 171 -19.15 20.81 -3.29
N LEU A 172 -20.26 20.65 -4.02
CA LEU A 172 -21.59 20.53 -3.43
C LEU A 172 -21.73 19.26 -2.56
N ILE A 173 -21.27 18.11 -3.05
CA ILE A 173 -21.30 16.85 -2.29
C ILE A 173 -20.41 16.95 -1.04
N ALA A 174 -19.20 17.51 -1.18
CA ALA A 174 -18.29 17.69 -0.06
C ALA A 174 -18.90 18.58 1.02
N LEU A 175 -19.49 19.72 0.65
CA LEU A 175 -20.16 20.62 1.59
C LEU A 175 -21.37 19.97 2.27
N LYS A 176 -22.24 19.30 1.52
CA LYS A 176 -23.41 18.61 2.11
C LYS A 176 -22.99 17.46 3.02
N GLY A 177 -21.98 16.69 2.63
CA GLY A 177 -21.44 15.61 3.45
C GLY A 177 -20.76 16.11 4.72
N ALA A 178 -19.97 17.19 4.63
CA ALA A 178 -19.36 17.83 5.78
C ALA A 178 -20.43 18.36 6.75
N ASN A 179 -21.45 19.05 6.23
CA ASN A 179 -22.58 19.54 7.03
C ASN A 179 -23.34 18.39 7.71
N PHE A 180 -23.53 17.26 7.02
CA PHE A 180 -24.14 16.07 7.60
C PHE A 180 -23.29 15.52 8.76
N LEU A 181 -21.99 15.33 8.56
CA LEU A 181 -21.08 14.86 9.60
C LEU A 181 -21.00 15.83 10.79
N GLN A 182 -20.98 17.14 10.53
CA GLN A 182 -21.04 18.19 11.56
C GLN A 182 -22.37 18.16 12.32
N SER A 183 -23.50 17.93 11.63
CA SER A 183 -24.82 17.85 12.26
C SER A 183 -24.96 16.68 13.24
N LEU A 184 -24.20 15.60 13.00
CA LEU A 184 -24.11 14.46 13.91
C LEU A 184 -23.24 14.77 15.15
N ALA A 185 -22.55 15.93 15.17
CA ALA A 185 -21.56 16.31 16.18
C ALA A 185 -20.55 15.18 16.45
N MET A 186 -20.20 14.43 15.40
CA MET A 186 -19.45 13.20 15.53
C MET A 186 -17.99 13.53 15.87
N PRO A 187 -17.40 12.92 16.92
CA PRO A 187 -15.98 13.08 17.18
C PRO A 187 -15.14 12.62 15.99
N GLY A 188 -14.08 13.35 15.64
CA GLY A 188 -13.24 13.03 14.48
C GLY A 188 -12.70 11.59 14.49
N ALA A 189 -12.37 11.04 15.67
CA ALA A 189 -12.01 9.64 15.83
C ALA A 189 -13.08 8.67 15.32
N LEU A 190 -14.35 8.92 15.65
CA LEU A 190 -15.46 8.09 15.20
C LEU A 190 -15.70 8.24 13.69
N THR A 191 -15.50 9.44 13.14
CA THR A 191 -15.52 9.65 11.68
C THR A 191 -14.44 8.84 10.99
N ILE A 192 -13.21 8.83 11.50
CA ILE A 192 -12.10 8.01 10.95
C ILE A 192 -12.44 6.52 10.99
N VAL A 193 -12.99 6.02 12.10
CA VAL A 193 -13.47 4.62 12.18
C VAL A 193 -14.52 4.35 11.11
N GLY A 194 -15.48 5.25 10.91
CA GLY A 194 -16.50 5.14 9.87
C GLY A 194 -15.90 5.04 8.47
N ILE A 195 -14.86 5.83 8.16
CA ILE A 195 -14.14 5.79 6.89
C ILE A 195 -13.41 4.46 6.70
N ILE A 196 -12.75 3.94 7.74
CA ILE A 196 -12.07 2.64 7.68
C ILE A 196 -13.09 1.53 7.36
N LEU A 197 -14.22 1.50 8.08
CA LEU A 197 -15.27 0.51 7.88
C LEU A 197 -15.91 0.62 6.50
N LEU A 198 -16.22 1.83 6.06
CA LEU A 198 -16.76 2.08 4.72
C LEU A 198 -15.79 1.60 3.65
N THR A 199 -14.51 1.94 3.78
CA THR A 199 -13.47 1.51 2.84
C THR A 199 -13.37 -0.01 2.80
N ALA A 200 -13.39 -0.67 3.96
CA ALA A 200 -13.35 -2.13 4.04
C ALA A 200 -14.56 -2.80 3.36
N VAL A 201 -15.75 -2.20 3.46
CA VAL A 201 -16.96 -2.68 2.77
C VAL A 201 -16.84 -2.47 1.25
N VAL A 202 -16.45 -1.28 0.82
CA VAL A 202 -16.27 -0.98 -0.62
C VAL A 202 -15.21 -1.89 -1.25
N ASN A 203 -14.18 -2.26 -0.49
CA ASN A 203 -13.15 -3.20 -0.91
C ASN A 203 -13.68 -4.60 -1.24
N LEU A 204 -14.79 -5.02 -0.65
CA LEU A 204 -15.42 -6.30 -1.00
C LEU A 204 -15.97 -6.28 -2.44
N LEU A 205 -16.29 -5.11 -2.98
CA LEU A 205 -16.85 -4.93 -4.33
C LEU A 205 -15.78 -4.58 -5.36
N VAL A 206 -14.77 -3.80 -4.96
CA VAL A 206 -13.73 -3.28 -5.85
C VAL A 206 -12.36 -3.65 -5.28
N GLY A 207 -11.74 -4.71 -5.78
CA GLY A 207 -10.48 -5.23 -5.22
C GLY A 207 -9.24 -4.36 -5.48
N SER A 208 -9.27 -3.45 -6.46
CA SER A 208 -8.11 -2.59 -6.76
C SER A 208 -8.01 -1.41 -5.80
N ALA A 209 -6.89 -1.30 -5.09
CA ALA A 209 -6.63 -0.19 -4.17
C ALA A 209 -6.56 1.16 -4.90
N SER A 210 -5.90 1.24 -6.04
CA SER A 210 -5.81 2.49 -6.78
C SER A 210 -7.15 2.88 -7.42
N ALA A 211 -7.93 1.90 -7.90
CA ALA A 211 -9.26 2.16 -8.47
C ALA A 211 -10.23 2.74 -7.45
N LYS A 212 -10.27 2.13 -6.26
CA LYS A 212 -11.10 2.59 -5.16
C LYS A 212 -10.71 3.98 -4.74
N TRP A 213 -9.43 4.23 -4.48
CA TRP A 213 -8.95 5.54 -4.06
C TRP A 213 -9.30 6.61 -5.10
N ALA A 214 -9.05 6.34 -6.39
CA ALA A 214 -9.36 7.28 -7.47
C ALA A 214 -10.87 7.61 -7.57
N LEU A 215 -11.75 6.67 -7.20
CA LEU A 215 -13.19 6.87 -7.18
C LEU A 215 -13.65 7.67 -5.95
N ILE A 216 -13.12 7.36 -4.76
CA ILE A 216 -13.65 7.86 -3.49
C ILE A 216 -12.92 9.12 -2.99
N SER A 217 -11.62 9.26 -3.26
CA SER A 217 -10.82 10.39 -2.76
C SER A 217 -11.33 11.76 -3.20
N PRO A 218 -11.85 11.97 -4.44
CA PRO A 218 -12.39 13.27 -4.85
C PRO A 218 -13.62 13.71 -4.03
N ILE A 219 -14.25 12.78 -3.32
CA ILE A 219 -15.43 13.03 -2.49
C ILE A 219 -15.04 13.11 -1.01
N PHE A 220 -14.34 12.09 -0.50
CA PHE A 220 -14.06 11.99 0.94
C PHE A 220 -12.98 12.95 1.41
N VAL A 221 -11.91 13.15 0.63
CA VAL A 221 -10.82 14.03 1.07
C VAL A 221 -11.34 15.45 1.29
N PRO A 222 -12.06 16.08 0.33
CA PRO A 222 -12.56 17.43 0.56
C PRO A 222 -13.65 17.52 1.63
N MET A 223 -14.49 16.48 1.76
CA MET A 223 -15.52 16.40 2.79
C MET A 223 -14.91 16.40 4.20
N LEU A 224 -13.87 15.59 4.41
CA LEU A 224 -13.18 15.45 5.69
C LEU A 224 -12.33 16.69 6.00
N MET A 225 -11.71 17.30 5.00
CA MET A 225 -11.08 18.62 5.13
C MET A 225 -12.09 19.67 5.62
N GLY A 226 -13.34 19.63 5.13
CA GLY A 226 -14.40 20.53 5.58
C GLY A 226 -14.81 20.40 7.05
N ILE A 227 -14.38 19.35 7.74
CA ILE A 227 -14.58 19.15 9.18
C ILE A 227 -13.26 19.13 9.98
N GLY A 228 -12.18 19.59 9.36
CA GLY A 228 -10.88 19.75 10.00
C GLY A 228 -9.95 18.54 9.96
N ILE A 229 -10.28 17.48 9.20
CA ILE A 229 -9.45 16.28 9.04
C ILE A 229 -8.56 16.40 7.80
N SER A 230 -7.26 16.17 7.96
CA SER A 230 -6.30 16.25 6.86
C SER A 230 -6.47 15.16 5.78
N PRO A 231 -6.00 15.43 4.55
CA PRO A 231 -5.82 14.40 3.52
C PRO A 231 -4.90 13.26 3.96
N ASP A 232 -3.85 13.55 4.74
CA ASP A 232 -2.87 12.55 5.17
C ASP A 232 -3.50 11.52 6.12
N LEU A 233 -4.30 11.99 7.08
CA LEU A 233 -5.05 11.11 7.98
C LEU A 233 -6.16 10.36 7.24
N THR A 234 -6.83 11.03 6.29
CA THR A 234 -7.84 10.38 5.44
C THR A 234 -7.21 9.25 4.62
N GLN A 235 -6.03 9.47 4.04
CA GLN A 235 -5.30 8.47 3.28
C GLN A 235 -4.82 7.32 4.17
N ALA A 236 -4.35 7.61 5.39
CA ALA A 236 -3.97 6.58 6.35
C ALA A 236 -5.17 5.69 6.72
N ALA A 237 -6.32 6.29 7.02
CA ALA A 237 -7.57 5.58 7.31
C ALA A 237 -8.02 4.70 6.13
N TYR A 238 -7.94 5.25 4.91
CA TYR A 238 -8.19 4.49 3.69
C TYR A 238 -7.27 3.27 3.54
N ARG A 239 -5.95 3.44 3.75
CA ARG A 239 -4.96 2.35 3.66
C ARG A 239 -5.25 1.22 4.64
N VAL A 240 -5.67 1.55 5.86
CA VAL A 240 -6.10 0.55 6.85
C VAL A 240 -7.32 -0.21 6.34
N GLY A 241 -8.38 0.51 5.95
CA GLY A 241 -9.64 -0.11 5.51
C GLY A 241 -9.48 -0.97 4.25
N ASP A 242 -8.77 -0.48 3.23
CA ASP A 242 -8.49 -1.21 1.99
C ASP A 242 -7.77 -2.53 2.28
N SER A 243 -6.71 -2.46 3.08
CA SER A 243 -5.82 -3.60 3.31
C SER A 243 -6.49 -4.73 4.09
N VAL A 244 -7.26 -4.43 5.14
CA VAL A 244 -7.79 -5.48 6.04
C VAL A 244 -8.80 -6.40 5.36
N SER A 245 -9.61 -5.86 4.46
CA SER A 245 -10.66 -6.61 3.74
C SER A 245 -10.16 -7.37 2.51
N ASN A 246 -8.91 -7.17 2.06
CA ASN A 246 -8.39 -7.84 0.86
C ASN A 246 -8.39 -9.36 1.00
N ILE A 247 -8.13 -9.88 2.19
CA ILE A 247 -8.02 -11.33 2.41
C ILE A 247 -9.37 -12.08 2.43
N ILE A 248 -10.50 -11.35 2.45
CA ILE A 248 -11.85 -11.94 2.46
C ILE A 248 -12.66 -11.65 1.19
N THR A 249 -12.13 -10.89 0.23
CA THR A 249 -12.85 -10.59 -1.01
C THR A 249 -12.54 -11.59 -2.13
N PRO A 250 -13.54 -12.35 -2.62
CA PRO A 250 -13.35 -13.28 -3.75
C PRO A 250 -13.20 -12.55 -5.09
N LEU A 251 -13.49 -11.23 -5.13
CA LEU A 251 -13.35 -10.40 -6.33
C LEU A 251 -11.92 -9.91 -6.56
N LEU A 252 -11.00 -10.25 -5.66
CA LEU A 252 -9.59 -9.95 -5.81
C LEU A 252 -9.00 -10.78 -6.96
N PRO A 253 -8.26 -10.19 -7.91
CA PRO A 253 -7.81 -10.90 -9.12
C PRO A 253 -7.00 -12.17 -8.85
N TYR A 254 -6.29 -12.23 -7.73
CA TYR A 254 -5.46 -13.37 -7.32
C TYR A 254 -6.17 -14.35 -6.38
N PHE A 255 -7.42 -14.08 -5.96
CA PHE A 255 -8.15 -14.98 -5.05
C PHE A 255 -8.32 -16.40 -5.63
N PRO A 256 -8.71 -16.59 -6.91
CA PRO A 256 -8.81 -17.94 -7.48
C PRO A 256 -7.49 -18.69 -7.48
N LEU A 257 -6.37 -17.99 -7.69
CA LEU A 257 -5.04 -18.59 -7.64
C LEU A 257 -4.70 -19.11 -6.23
N VAL A 258 -5.05 -18.36 -5.19
CA VAL A 258 -4.85 -18.80 -3.79
C VAL A 258 -5.69 -20.04 -3.48
N VAL A 259 -6.94 -20.10 -3.95
CA VAL A 259 -7.77 -21.31 -3.82
C VAL A 259 -7.10 -22.51 -4.48
N VAL A 260 -6.56 -22.35 -5.70
CA VAL A 260 -5.83 -23.42 -6.39
C VAL A 260 -4.59 -23.85 -5.61
N PHE A 261 -3.87 -22.92 -4.98
CA PHE A 261 -2.74 -23.27 -4.10
C PHE A 261 -3.18 -24.08 -2.88
N CYS A 262 -4.30 -23.72 -2.24
CA CYS A 262 -4.85 -24.52 -1.15
C CYS A 262 -5.30 -25.91 -1.63
N GLN A 263 -5.88 -26.01 -2.82
CA GLN A 263 -6.32 -27.28 -3.43
C GLN A 263 -5.17 -28.25 -3.72
N ARG A 264 -3.91 -27.78 -3.76
CA ARG A 264 -2.74 -28.66 -3.81
C ARG A 264 -2.53 -29.44 -2.52
N TYR A 265 -3.01 -28.93 -1.39
CA TYR A 265 -2.92 -29.59 -0.08
C TYR A 265 -4.24 -30.26 0.32
N VAL A 266 -5.36 -29.56 0.09
CA VAL A 266 -6.71 -30.01 0.47
C VAL A 266 -7.66 -29.80 -0.70
N LYS A 267 -7.91 -30.85 -1.49
CA LYS A 267 -8.62 -30.84 -2.78
C LYS A 267 -10.02 -30.23 -2.68
N ASN A 268 -10.70 -30.42 -1.55
CA ASN A 268 -12.04 -29.89 -1.29
C ASN A 268 -12.06 -28.42 -0.85
N THR A 269 -10.92 -27.71 -0.87
CA THR A 269 -10.90 -26.28 -0.54
C THR A 269 -11.65 -25.48 -1.61
N GLY A 270 -12.67 -24.74 -1.18
CA GLY A 270 -13.39 -23.78 -2.01
C GLY A 270 -13.24 -22.35 -1.50
N ILE A 271 -13.92 -21.42 -2.18
CA ILE A 271 -13.95 -19.99 -1.83
C ILE A 271 -14.41 -19.80 -0.39
N GLY A 272 -15.52 -20.45 0.01
CA GLY A 272 -16.07 -20.34 1.36
C GLY A 272 -15.11 -20.85 2.45
N THR A 273 -14.38 -21.94 2.18
CA THR A 273 -13.37 -22.48 3.10
C THR A 273 -12.24 -21.48 3.32
N LEU A 274 -11.72 -20.89 2.23
CA LEU A 274 -10.65 -19.89 2.31
C LEU A 274 -11.10 -18.62 3.01
N VAL A 275 -12.27 -18.06 2.66
CA VAL A 275 -12.83 -16.87 3.33
C VAL A 275 -13.02 -17.14 4.82
N SER A 276 -13.61 -18.29 5.19
CA SER A 276 -13.86 -18.65 6.59
C SER A 276 -12.57 -18.78 7.41
N MET A 277 -11.49 -19.28 6.78
CA MET A 277 -10.16 -19.36 7.39
C MET A 277 -9.54 -17.97 7.60
N MET A 278 -9.84 -17.01 6.71
CA MET A 278 -9.29 -15.64 6.74
C MET A 278 -10.11 -14.66 7.60
N LEU A 279 -11.36 -14.98 7.95
CA LEU A 279 -12.21 -14.12 8.80
C LEU A 279 -11.56 -13.69 10.14
N PRO A 280 -10.85 -14.56 10.89
CA PRO A 280 -10.15 -14.13 12.09
C PRO A 280 -9.11 -13.04 11.82
N TYR A 281 -8.33 -13.16 10.75
CA TYR A 281 -7.38 -12.13 10.33
C TYR A 281 -8.09 -10.81 10.03
N PHE A 282 -9.19 -10.85 9.26
CA PHE A 282 -9.94 -9.65 8.91
C PHE A 282 -10.41 -8.87 10.14
N PHE A 283 -11.14 -9.51 11.06
CA PHE A 283 -11.69 -8.81 12.22
C PHE A 283 -10.61 -8.34 13.18
N ILE A 284 -9.58 -9.15 13.43
CA ILE A 284 -8.53 -8.80 14.38
C ILE A 284 -7.65 -7.69 13.80
N PHE A 285 -7.26 -7.75 12.52
CA PHE A 285 -6.53 -6.64 11.89
C PHE A 285 -7.36 -5.38 11.80
N LEU A 286 -8.65 -5.47 11.46
CA LEU A 286 -9.54 -4.31 11.43
C LEU A 286 -9.56 -3.60 12.78
N VAL A 287 -9.76 -4.33 13.87
CA VAL A 287 -9.82 -3.74 15.22
C VAL A 287 -8.45 -3.24 15.67
N THR A 288 -7.42 -4.08 15.61
CA THR A 288 -6.09 -3.75 16.14
C THR A 288 -5.44 -2.60 15.38
N TRP A 289 -5.55 -2.58 14.04
CA TRP A 289 -4.94 -1.53 13.23
C TRP A 289 -5.72 -0.22 13.31
N THR A 290 -7.05 -0.27 13.45
CA THR A 290 -7.87 0.92 13.74
C THR A 290 -7.49 1.53 15.08
N ILE A 291 -7.43 0.71 16.15
CA ILE A 291 -7.00 1.18 17.47
C ILE A 291 -5.59 1.77 17.38
N PHE A 292 -4.68 1.10 16.66
CA PHE A 292 -3.34 1.59 16.48
C PHE A 292 -3.31 2.96 15.79
N LEU A 293 -4.05 3.17 14.71
CA LEU A 293 -4.15 4.48 14.05
C LEU A 293 -4.71 5.55 14.99
N LEU A 294 -5.76 5.24 15.76
CA LEU A 294 -6.35 6.19 16.71
C LEU A 294 -5.37 6.55 17.84
N LEU A 295 -4.63 5.59 18.38
CA LEU A 295 -3.59 5.83 19.38
C LEU A 295 -2.44 6.64 18.79
N TYR A 296 -2.02 6.32 17.56
CA TYR A 296 -0.96 7.02 16.86
C TYR A 296 -1.32 8.50 16.65
N TRP A 297 -2.57 8.77 16.26
CA TRP A 297 -3.13 10.12 16.18
C TRP A 297 -3.24 10.79 17.54
N PHE A 298 -3.76 10.11 18.56
CA PHE A 298 -3.93 10.65 19.91
C PHE A 298 -2.59 11.08 20.53
N ILE A 299 -1.53 10.29 20.34
CA ILE A 299 -0.18 10.60 20.82
C ILE A 299 0.44 11.73 19.99
N GLY A 300 -0.04 11.97 18.76
CA GLY A 300 0.45 13.01 17.87
C GLY A 300 1.76 12.63 17.16
N ILE A 301 2.05 11.34 17.00
CA ILE A 301 3.24 10.90 16.24
C ILE A 301 3.02 11.27 14.77
N PRO A 302 3.95 11.93 14.06
CA PRO A 302 3.74 12.28 12.66
C PRO A 302 3.51 11.05 11.78
N LEU A 303 2.47 11.04 10.93
CA LEU A 303 2.18 9.91 10.01
C LEU A 303 3.34 9.65 9.04
N GLY A 304 4.11 10.68 8.71
CA GLY A 304 5.23 10.63 7.78
C GLY A 304 5.85 12.00 7.62
N LEU A 305 6.64 12.17 6.56
CA LEU A 305 7.26 13.47 6.27
C LEU A 305 6.21 14.49 5.86
N GLN A 306 6.23 15.65 6.52
CA GLN A 306 5.35 16.79 6.24
C GLN A 306 3.86 16.45 6.32
N ALA A 307 3.50 15.44 7.12
CA ALA A 307 2.13 15.03 7.32
C ALA A 307 1.46 15.85 8.44
N SER A 308 0.18 16.18 8.26
CA SER A 308 -0.65 16.76 9.30
C SER A 308 -1.76 15.79 9.70
N TYR A 309 -2.34 15.97 10.90
CA TYR A 309 -3.60 15.33 11.26
C TYR A 309 -4.80 16.21 10.95
N THR A 310 -4.63 17.52 11.10
CA THR A 310 -5.69 18.51 10.97
C THR A 310 -5.55 19.31 9.68
N PHE A 311 -6.67 19.76 9.15
CA PHE A 311 -6.73 20.73 8.07
C PHE A 311 -7.42 21.99 8.59
N PRO A 312 -6.77 23.17 8.54
CA PRO A 312 -7.38 24.43 8.98
C PRO A 312 -8.46 24.95 8.02
#